data_AF-A0A7C3W2S7-F1
#
_entry.id   AF-A0A7C3W2S7-F1
#
_cell.length_a   1.000
_cell.length_b   1.000
_cell.length_c   1.000
_cell.angle_alpha   90.00
_cell.angle_beta   90.00
_cell.angle_gamma   90.00
#
_symmetry.space_group_name_H-M   'P 1'
#
loop_
_entity.id
_entity.type
_entity.pdbx_description
1 polymer ?
#
loop_
_entity_poly.entity_id
_entity_poly.type
_entity_poly.pdbx_seq_one_letter_code
_entity_poly.pdbx_strand_id
1 'polypeptide(L)'
;MKTIKTITVIAAAALLMGAAEALADSTNATLTVNATVGNALRLELGGSSSASINFTVAVNSPDSIPASENPLSVSAKARVAPGSAVTLTCQANGDLSGTNGTIGIENVTWTVASGSGFQAGTMSKTAPVTVGSWTGPGQRNGSLNFYLANSWDYATGNYSAIVTYTLTAP
;
A
#
# COMPACT_ATOMS: atom_id res chain seq x y z
N MET A 1 -14.16 -109.46 10.39
CA MET A 1 -13.89 -108.89 9.05
C MET A 1 -13.81 -107.38 9.18
N LYS A 2 -12.85 -106.78 8.45
CA LYS A 2 -12.44 -105.37 8.34
C LYS A 2 -11.35 -104.87 9.30
N THR A 3 -10.16 -104.90 8.71
CA THR A 3 -8.82 -104.36 8.99
C THR A 3 -8.77 -102.83 9.06
N ILE A 4 -7.62 -102.28 9.54
CA ILE A 4 -6.89 -101.03 9.15
C ILE A 4 -6.55 -100.18 10.40
N LYS A 5 -5.38 -99.56 10.62
CA LYS A 5 -3.98 -99.56 10.10
C LYS A 5 -3.19 -98.72 11.13
N THR A 6 -1.90 -99.02 11.29
CA THR A 6 -0.88 -98.24 12.01
C THR A 6 -0.74 -96.81 11.47
N ILE A 7 -0.58 -95.80 12.33
CA ILE A 7 0.02 -94.49 11.95
C ILE A 7 1.02 -94.05 13.03
N THR A 8 2.29 -94.08 12.62
CA THR A 8 3.44 -93.41 13.22
C THR A 8 3.25 -91.89 13.15
N VAL A 9 3.43 -91.17 14.26
CA VAL A 9 3.54 -89.70 14.24
C VAL A 9 5.00 -89.32 14.47
N ILE A 10 5.62 -88.77 13.43
CA ILE A 10 6.94 -88.15 13.45
C ILE A 10 6.75 -86.71 13.95
N ALA A 11 7.45 -86.35 15.02
CA ALA A 11 7.60 -84.98 15.48
C ALA A 11 8.81 -84.32 14.78
N ALA A 12 8.65 -83.11 14.27
CA ALA A 12 9.76 -82.23 13.95
C ALA A 12 9.38 -80.77 14.22
N ALA A 13 10.25 -80.10 14.97
CA ALA A 13 10.06 -78.89 15.72
C ALA A 13 9.92 -77.61 14.87
N ALA A 14 9.02 -76.72 15.29
CA ALA A 14 8.95 -75.35 14.80
C ALA A 14 9.96 -74.48 15.57
N LEU A 15 10.97 -73.95 14.87
CA LEU A 15 11.82 -72.87 15.38
C LEU A 15 10.99 -71.58 15.49
N LEU A 16 10.72 -71.14 16.73
CA LEU A 16 10.30 -69.75 16.98
C LEU A 16 11.51 -68.83 16.84
N MET A 17 11.73 -68.30 15.64
CA MET A 17 12.56 -67.10 15.45
C MET A 17 11.71 -65.88 15.81
N GLY A 18 11.87 -65.38 17.04
CA GLY A 18 11.29 -64.10 17.44
C GLY A 18 11.97 -62.97 16.68
N ALA A 19 11.26 -62.33 15.76
CA ALA A 19 11.65 -61.02 15.26
C ALA A 19 11.49 -60.03 16.42
N ALA A 20 12.61 -59.54 16.96
CA ALA A 20 12.59 -58.40 17.88
C ALA A 20 12.27 -57.16 17.04
N GLU A 21 11.00 -56.74 17.04
CA GLU A 21 10.63 -55.47 16.43
C GLU A 21 11.25 -54.34 17.25
N ALA A 22 12.13 -53.55 16.64
CA ALA A 22 12.70 -52.37 17.27
C ALA A 22 11.56 -51.35 17.49
N LEU A 23 11.22 -51.11 18.76
CA LEU A 23 10.23 -50.10 19.14
C LEU A 23 10.80 -48.72 18.83
N ALA A 24 10.25 -48.04 17.82
CA ALA A 24 10.54 -46.63 17.60
C ALA A 24 9.92 -45.82 18.74
N ASP A 25 10.76 -45.17 19.55
CA ASP A 25 10.33 -44.23 20.59
C ASP A 25 10.52 -42.80 20.06
N SER A 26 9.50 -41.97 20.23
CA SER A 26 9.53 -40.58 19.78
C SER A 26 8.84 -39.70 20.82
N THR A 27 9.46 -38.56 21.10
CA THR A 27 8.93 -37.55 22.02
C THR A 27 8.86 -36.21 21.32
N ASN A 28 7.82 -35.44 21.63
CA ASN A 28 7.57 -34.13 21.03
C ASN A 28 7.53 -33.07 22.14
N ALA A 29 8.05 -31.88 21.83
CA ALA A 29 7.90 -30.69 22.65
C ALA A 29 7.30 -29.55 21.80
N THR A 30 6.52 -28.67 22.42
CA THR A 30 5.93 -27.51 21.77
C THR A 30 6.68 -26.23 22.15
N LEU A 31 6.92 -25.38 21.15
CA LEU A 31 7.47 -24.04 21.30
C LEU A 31 6.38 -23.04 20.95
N THR A 32 6.13 -22.06 21.82
CA THR A 32 5.32 -20.90 21.49
C THR A 32 6.22 -19.77 20.97
N VAL A 33 5.98 -19.34 19.73
CA VAL A 33 6.65 -18.19 19.13
C VAL A 33 5.67 -17.02 19.13
N ASN A 34 6.05 -15.91 19.74
CA ASN A 34 5.23 -14.71 19.86
C ASN A 34 5.86 -13.53 19.10
N ALA A 35 5.02 -12.67 18.52
CA ALA A 35 5.43 -11.41 17.92
C ALA A 35 4.42 -10.31 18.25
N THR A 36 4.92 -9.10 18.53
CA THR A 36 4.07 -7.91 18.69
C THR A 36 4.28 -6.99 17.49
N VAL A 37 3.19 -6.55 16.88
CA VAL A 37 3.21 -5.72 15.69
C VAL A 37 2.33 -4.49 15.94
N GLY A 38 2.96 -3.30 15.98
CA GLY A 38 2.26 -2.04 16.20
C GLY A 38 1.73 -1.36 14.93
N ASN A 39 0.98 -0.29 15.13
CA ASN A 39 0.48 0.54 14.03
C ASN A 39 1.62 1.36 13.40
N ALA A 40 1.61 1.51 12.09
CA ALA A 40 2.60 2.32 11.37
C ALA A 40 2.02 2.86 10.06
N LEU A 41 2.36 4.11 9.73
CA LEU A 41 2.00 4.77 8.48
C LEU A 41 3.27 5.22 7.75
N ARG A 42 3.26 5.12 6.42
CA ARG A 42 4.33 5.65 5.57
C ARG A 42 3.73 6.17 4.27
N LEU A 43 4.13 7.38 3.89
CA LEU A 43 3.73 8.04 2.65
C LEU A 43 4.96 8.32 1.81
N GLU A 44 4.86 8.03 0.51
CA GLU A 44 5.84 8.39 -0.50
C GLU A 44 5.14 9.11 -1.66
N LEU A 45 5.72 10.21 -2.12
CA LEU A 45 5.32 11.01 -3.28
C LEU A 45 6.49 10.98 -4.29
N GLY A 46 6.24 10.63 -5.55
CA GLY A 46 7.31 10.52 -6.55
C GLY A 46 8.42 9.51 -6.20
N GLY A 47 8.12 8.54 -5.32
CA GLY A 47 9.10 7.58 -4.79
C GLY A 47 9.95 8.07 -3.61
N SER A 48 9.70 9.27 -3.08
CA SER A 48 10.42 9.87 -1.94
C SER A 48 9.45 10.43 -0.88
N SER A 49 9.95 10.94 0.24
CA SER A 49 9.09 11.62 1.25
C SER A 49 8.70 13.05 0.88
N SER A 50 9.15 13.54 -0.27
CA SER A 50 8.85 14.85 -0.82
C SER A 50 8.87 14.78 -2.35
N ALA A 51 8.03 15.59 -3.00
CA ALA A 51 8.04 15.76 -4.45
C ALA A 51 7.72 17.22 -4.80
N SER A 52 8.12 17.64 -6.00
CA SER A 52 7.75 18.91 -6.59
C SER A 52 6.99 18.66 -7.89
N ILE A 53 5.99 19.49 -8.17
CA ILE A 53 5.34 19.55 -9.47
C ILE A 53 5.53 20.96 -10.06
N ASN A 54 5.75 21.05 -11.36
CA ASN A 54 6.07 22.29 -12.06
C ASN A 54 5.15 22.50 -13.26
N PHE A 55 4.56 23.69 -13.35
CA PHE A 55 3.73 24.13 -14.47
C PHE A 55 4.52 25.16 -15.29
N THR A 56 4.72 24.89 -16.57
CA THR A 56 5.38 25.85 -17.48
C THR A 56 4.31 26.61 -18.26
N VAL A 57 4.19 27.91 -17.98
CA VAL A 57 3.28 28.81 -18.69
C VAL A 57 4.03 29.50 -19.83
N ALA A 58 3.50 29.38 -21.04
CA ALA A 58 4.00 30.00 -22.27
C ALA A 58 2.86 30.71 -23.00
N VAL A 59 3.20 31.55 -23.99
CA VAL A 59 2.22 32.33 -24.78
C VAL A 59 1.15 31.48 -25.46
N ASN A 60 1.47 30.22 -25.77
CA ASN A 60 0.58 29.26 -26.42
C ASN A 60 0.15 28.12 -25.48
N SER A 61 0.27 28.31 -24.16
CA SER A 61 -0.20 27.33 -23.19
C SER A 61 -1.73 27.15 -23.30
N PRO A 62 -2.22 25.91 -23.18
CA PRO A 62 -3.66 25.64 -23.14
C PRO A 62 -4.30 26.24 -21.88
N ASP A 63 -5.64 26.30 -21.85
CA ASP A 63 -6.41 26.78 -20.69
C ASP A 63 -6.16 25.94 -19.42
N SER A 64 -5.75 24.68 -19.59
CA SER A 64 -5.38 23.77 -18.50
C SER A 64 -3.97 23.24 -18.74
N ILE A 65 -3.02 23.71 -17.94
CA ILE A 65 -1.60 23.44 -18.10
C ILE A 65 -1.24 22.21 -17.26
N PRO A 66 -0.82 21.08 -17.87
CA PRO A 66 -0.40 19.91 -17.12
C PRO A 66 0.93 20.17 -16.39
N ALA A 67 1.08 19.57 -15.20
CA ALA A 67 2.39 19.52 -14.54
C ALA A 67 3.38 18.66 -15.35
N SER A 68 4.65 19.05 -15.31
CA SER A 68 5.73 18.40 -16.08
C SER A 68 6.06 16.98 -15.58
N GLU A 69 5.77 16.72 -14.31
CA GLU A 69 6.03 15.46 -13.60
C GLU A 69 4.85 14.49 -13.68
N ASN A 70 3.78 14.85 -14.40
CA ASN A 70 2.64 13.96 -14.52
C ASN A 70 3.02 12.64 -15.24
N PRO A 71 2.55 11.49 -14.74
CA PRO A 71 1.78 11.31 -13.51
C PRO A 71 2.66 11.29 -12.25
N LEU A 72 2.25 12.01 -11.18
CA LEU A 72 2.91 11.92 -9.87
C LEU A 72 2.51 10.62 -9.17
N SER A 73 3.48 9.77 -8.84
CA SER A 73 3.24 8.53 -8.11
C SER A 73 2.99 8.78 -6.61
N VAL A 74 2.06 8.03 -6.02
CA VAL A 74 1.72 8.10 -4.59
C VAL A 74 1.69 6.69 -4.01
N SER A 75 2.41 6.46 -2.91
CA SER A 75 2.38 5.21 -2.15
C SER A 75 2.00 5.48 -0.70
N ALA A 76 0.78 5.06 -0.32
CA ALA A 76 0.31 5.08 1.05
C ALA A 76 0.37 3.67 1.64
N LYS A 77 1.17 3.49 2.70
CA LYS A 77 1.37 2.23 3.40
C LYS A 77 0.81 2.37 4.80
N ALA A 78 -0.10 1.47 5.16
CA ALA A 78 -0.70 1.44 6.48
C ALA A 78 -0.61 0.04 7.10
N ARG A 79 -0.11 -0.01 8.32
CA ARG A 79 -0.19 -1.16 9.20
C ARG A 79 -1.12 -0.77 10.33
N VAL A 80 -2.34 -1.27 10.29
CA VAL A 80 -3.46 -0.91 11.16
C VAL A 80 -4.33 -2.13 11.40
N ALA A 81 -5.24 -2.07 12.37
CA ALA A 81 -6.20 -3.13 12.59
C ALA A 81 -7.10 -3.35 11.36
N PRO A 82 -7.55 -4.60 11.10
CA PRO A 82 -8.56 -4.85 10.08
C PRO A 82 -9.81 -3.99 10.33
N GLY A 83 -10.34 -3.37 9.27
CA GLY A 83 -11.50 -2.48 9.37
C GLY A 83 -11.19 -1.02 9.75
N SER A 84 -9.96 -0.68 10.17
CA SER A 84 -9.58 0.71 10.43
C SER A 84 -9.64 1.55 9.16
N ALA A 85 -10.19 2.76 9.25
CA ALA A 85 -10.15 3.73 8.16
C ALA A 85 -8.72 4.25 7.95
N VAL A 86 -8.32 4.42 6.69
CA VAL A 86 -7.04 5.03 6.30
C VAL A 86 -7.35 6.14 5.30
N THR A 87 -6.99 7.38 5.63
CA THR A 87 -7.33 8.55 4.82
C THR A 87 -6.08 9.33 4.47
N LEU A 88 -5.92 9.68 3.19
CA LEU A 88 -4.90 10.60 2.70
C LEU A 88 -5.58 11.92 2.34
N THR A 89 -5.10 13.01 2.93
CA THR A 89 -5.53 14.37 2.62
C THR A 89 -4.36 15.22 2.15
N CYS A 90 -4.65 16.30 1.42
CA CYS A 90 -3.70 17.37 1.16
C CYS A 90 -4.30 18.74 1.51
N GLN A 91 -3.45 19.66 1.94
CA GLN A 91 -3.81 21.06 2.14
C GLN A 91 -2.62 21.93 1.78
N ALA A 92 -2.85 22.99 1.03
CA ALA A 92 -1.83 23.97 0.75
C ALA A 92 -1.68 24.95 1.92
N ASN A 93 -0.45 25.39 2.16
CA ASN A 93 -0.14 26.37 3.21
C ASN A 93 -0.48 27.80 2.78
N GLY A 94 -0.93 27.99 1.54
CA GLY A 94 -1.29 29.28 0.96
C GLY A 94 -1.44 29.19 -0.56
N ASP A 95 -1.59 30.35 -1.18
CA ASP A 95 -1.58 30.51 -2.63
C ASP A 95 -0.19 30.31 -3.22
N LEU A 96 -0.14 30.04 -4.52
CA LEU A 96 1.09 30.13 -5.29
C LEU A 96 1.55 31.59 -5.26
N SER A 97 2.65 31.87 -4.56
CA SER A 97 3.13 33.24 -4.33
C SER A 97 4.48 33.47 -5.01
N GLY A 98 4.64 34.67 -5.58
CA GLY A 98 5.86 35.13 -6.23
C GLY A 98 6.09 36.62 -5.99
N THR A 99 7.20 37.17 -6.47
CA THR A 99 7.56 38.58 -6.27
C THR A 99 6.51 39.55 -6.83
N ASN A 100 5.83 39.17 -7.91
CA ASN A 100 4.97 40.05 -8.70
C ASN A 100 3.47 39.77 -8.50
N GLY A 101 3.09 38.86 -7.60
CA GLY A 101 1.68 38.55 -7.34
C GLY A 101 1.44 37.20 -6.68
N THR A 102 0.17 36.77 -6.74
CA THR A 102 -0.30 35.48 -6.22
C THR A 102 -1.27 34.83 -7.21
N ILE A 103 -1.21 33.51 -7.33
CA ILE A 103 -2.17 32.69 -8.06
C ILE A 103 -2.93 31.84 -7.04
N GLY A 104 -4.26 31.97 -7.03
CA GLY A 104 -5.12 31.22 -6.11
C GLY A 104 -4.85 29.72 -6.20
N ILE A 105 -4.61 29.05 -5.06
CA ILE A 105 -4.26 27.63 -5.07
C ILE A 105 -5.40 26.75 -5.60
N GLU A 106 -6.64 27.24 -5.49
CA GLU A 106 -7.84 26.64 -6.08
C GLU A 106 -7.79 26.49 -7.61
N ASN A 107 -6.84 27.15 -8.29
CA ASN A 107 -6.58 26.95 -9.72
C ASN A 107 -5.74 25.69 -10.00
N VAL A 108 -5.20 25.04 -8.96
CA VAL A 108 -4.50 23.76 -9.06
C VAL A 108 -5.49 22.62 -8.81
N THR A 109 -5.66 21.76 -9.79
CA THR A 109 -6.54 20.58 -9.73
C THR A 109 -5.76 19.31 -10.04
N TRP A 110 -6.33 18.16 -9.71
CA TRP A 110 -5.78 16.88 -10.14
C TRP A 110 -6.85 15.87 -10.53
N THR A 111 -6.48 14.97 -11.43
CA THR A 111 -7.24 13.77 -11.78
C THR A 111 -6.52 12.50 -11.34
N VAL A 112 -7.26 11.40 -11.19
CA VAL A 112 -6.69 10.10 -10.86
C VAL A 112 -6.23 9.44 -12.15
N ALA A 113 -4.92 9.27 -12.31
CA ALA A 113 -4.36 8.51 -13.42
C ALA A 113 -4.43 7.00 -13.15
N SER A 114 -4.24 6.59 -11.89
CA SER A 114 -4.38 5.18 -11.48
C SER A 114 -4.57 5.02 -9.96
N GLY A 115 -4.99 3.83 -9.55
CA GLY A 115 -5.07 3.42 -8.14
C GLY A 115 -6.49 3.49 -7.57
N SER A 116 -6.95 2.36 -7.03
CA SER A 116 -8.26 2.29 -6.36
C SER A 116 -8.26 3.08 -5.06
N GLY A 117 -9.36 3.76 -4.76
CA GLY A 117 -9.55 4.57 -3.55
C GLY A 117 -8.92 5.97 -3.59
N PHE A 118 -8.16 6.31 -4.65
CA PHE A 118 -7.78 7.69 -4.94
C PHE A 118 -8.94 8.47 -5.56
N GLN A 119 -8.96 9.79 -5.37
CA GLN A 119 -10.03 10.68 -5.80
C GLN A 119 -9.46 11.93 -6.49
N ALA A 120 -10.16 12.42 -7.51
CA ALA A 120 -9.85 13.69 -8.15
C ALA A 120 -10.24 14.85 -7.22
N GLY A 121 -9.62 16.01 -7.38
CA GLY A 121 -9.91 17.14 -6.50
C GLY A 121 -9.29 18.46 -6.95
N THR A 122 -9.63 19.48 -6.18
CA THR A 122 -9.11 20.84 -6.31
C THR A 122 -8.37 21.18 -5.04
N MET A 123 -7.21 21.81 -5.16
CA MET A 123 -6.39 22.17 -4.02
C MET A 123 -7.05 23.27 -3.18
N SER A 124 -6.85 23.21 -1.87
CA SER A 124 -7.42 24.20 -0.95
C SER A 124 -6.37 24.63 0.07
N LYS A 125 -6.41 25.93 0.41
CA LYS A 125 -5.68 26.52 1.54
C LYS A 125 -6.50 26.57 2.82
N THR A 126 -7.83 26.45 2.72
CA THR A 126 -8.76 26.66 3.85
C THR A 126 -9.13 25.38 4.58
N ALA A 127 -9.10 24.23 3.91
CA ALA A 127 -9.43 22.93 4.51
C ALA A 127 -8.66 21.79 3.84
N PRO A 128 -8.37 20.69 4.57
CA PRO A 128 -7.84 19.47 3.98
C PRO A 128 -8.81 18.87 2.95
N VAL A 129 -8.26 18.48 1.81
CA VAL A 129 -8.99 17.83 0.71
C VAL A 129 -8.60 16.36 0.67
N THR A 130 -9.59 15.48 0.59
CA THR A 130 -9.35 14.03 0.48
C THR A 130 -8.72 13.71 -0.88
N VAL A 131 -7.57 13.04 -0.83
CA VAL A 131 -6.84 12.53 -2.00
C VAL A 131 -7.10 11.04 -2.17
N GLY A 132 -7.28 10.31 -1.06
CA GLY A 132 -7.67 8.90 -1.10
C GLY A 132 -8.17 8.37 0.23
N SER A 133 -8.95 7.30 0.16
CA SER A 133 -9.54 6.64 1.34
C SER A 133 -9.61 5.13 1.15
N TRP A 134 -9.22 4.40 2.19
CA TRP A 134 -9.19 2.94 2.22
C TRP A 134 -9.59 2.40 3.59
N THR A 135 -9.69 1.07 3.67
CA THR A 135 -9.93 0.35 4.92
C THR A 135 -8.90 -0.77 5.08
N GLY A 136 -8.48 -0.98 6.33
CA GLY A 136 -7.58 -2.05 6.75
C GLY A 136 -6.11 -1.84 6.33
N PRO A 137 -5.25 -2.81 6.67
CA PRO A 137 -3.83 -2.73 6.40
C PRO A 137 -3.50 -2.89 4.90
N GLY A 138 -2.26 -2.55 4.56
CA GLY A 138 -1.63 -2.83 3.28
C GLY A 138 -1.01 -1.61 2.62
N GLN A 139 -0.58 -1.80 1.39
CA GLN A 139 -0.03 -0.76 0.53
C GLN A 139 -1.06 -0.36 -0.53
N ARG A 140 -1.13 0.94 -0.80
CA ARG A 140 -2.00 1.56 -1.80
C ARG A 140 -1.11 2.39 -2.72
N ASN A 141 -1.01 1.96 -3.97
CA ASN A 141 -0.26 2.67 -4.99
C ASN A 141 -1.24 3.27 -5.98
N GLY A 142 -0.99 4.52 -6.36
CA GLY A 142 -1.75 5.21 -7.38
C GLY A 142 -0.92 6.34 -7.97
N SER A 143 -1.54 7.08 -8.86
CA SER A 143 -0.91 8.23 -9.46
C SER A 143 -1.92 9.31 -9.83
N LEU A 144 -1.48 10.56 -9.75
CA LEU A 144 -2.30 11.75 -9.95
C LEU A 144 -1.72 12.59 -11.08
N ASN A 145 -2.58 13.16 -11.92
CA ASN A 145 -2.20 14.16 -12.91
C ASN A 145 -2.64 15.53 -12.43
N PHE A 146 -1.71 16.46 -12.24
CA PHE A 146 -1.98 17.83 -11.80
C PHE A 146 -2.11 18.79 -12.97
N TYR A 147 -2.95 19.80 -12.79
CA TYR A 147 -3.21 20.84 -13.78
C TYR A 147 -3.33 22.20 -13.09
N LEU A 148 -2.84 23.25 -13.76
CA LEU A 148 -3.04 24.64 -13.39
C LEU A 148 -3.97 25.30 -14.41
N ALA A 149 -5.04 25.94 -13.95
CA ALA A 149 -5.88 26.78 -14.82
C ALA A 149 -5.08 28.01 -15.27
N ASN A 150 -4.91 28.18 -16.59
CA ASN A 150 -4.17 29.29 -17.18
C ASN A 150 -4.98 30.59 -17.12
N SER A 151 -4.28 31.72 -17.00
CA SER A 151 -4.87 33.05 -17.11
C SER A 151 -3.86 34.06 -17.65
N TRP A 152 -4.33 34.95 -18.52
CA TRP A 152 -3.55 36.08 -19.01
C TRP A 152 -3.29 37.15 -17.94
N ASP A 153 -4.03 37.10 -16.82
CA ASP A 153 -3.87 38.02 -15.70
C ASP A 153 -2.72 37.62 -14.76
N TYR A 154 -2.13 36.44 -14.94
CA TYR A 154 -0.96 36.02 -14.16
C TYR A 154 0.26 36.84 -14.56
N ALA A 155 0.78 37.63 -13.62
CA ALA A 155 2.03 38.35 -13.83
C ALA A 155 3.19 37.37 -14.07
N THR A 156 4.15 37.75 -14.91
CA THR A 156 5.32 36.90 -15.18
C THR A 156 6.19 36.78 -13.93
N GLY A 157 6.59 35.55 -13.59
CA GLY A 157 7.48 35.27 -12.46
C GLY A 157 7.42 33.82 -12.03
N ASN A 158 8.23 33.49 -11.03
CA ASN A 158 8.19 32.18 -10.38
C ASN A 158 7.23 32.25 -9.20
N TYR A 159 6.34 31.27 -9.11
CA TYR A 159 5.40 31.12 -8.02
C TYR A 159 5.60 29.79 -7.33
N SER A 160 5.45 29.78 -6.00
CA SER A 160 5.57 28.54 -5.22
C SER A 160 4.56 28.52 -4.08
N ALA A 161 4.17 27.29 -3.71
CA ALA A 161 3.37 27.00 -2.53
C ALA A 161 3.86 25.68 -1.94
N ILE A 162 3.73 25.53 -0.63
CA ILE A 162 3.99 24.27 0.07
C ILE A 162 2.64 23.58 0.28
N VAL A 163 2.59 22.28 -0.01
CA VAL A 163 1.40 21.45 0.20
C VAL A 163 1.75 20.36 1.21
N THR A 164 0.96 20.29 2.27
CA THR A 164 1.10 19.26 3.31
C THR A 164 0.18 18.10 2.99
N TYR A 165 0.75 16.91 2.81
CA TYR A 165 -0.01 15.66 2.71
C TYR A 165 -0.05 14.96 4.06
N THR A 166 -1.24 14.53 4.50
CA THR A 166 -1.42 13.84 5.78
C THR A 166 -2.09 12.50 5.54
N LEU A 167 -1.38 11.42 5.88
CA LEU A 167 -1.93 10.06 5.94
C LEU A 167 -2.31 9.76 7.39
N THR A 168 -3.58 9.42 7.63
CA THR A 168 -4.12 9.16 8.97
C THR A 168 -4.79 7.80 9.05
N ALA A 169 -4.74 7.21 10.24
CA ALA A 169 -5.52 6.06 10.65
C ALA A 169 -5.72 6.08 12.18
N PRO A 170 -6.83 5.54 12.70
CA PRO A 170 -7.11 5.49 14.14
C PRO A 170 -6.26 4.47 14.89
#